data_AF-A0A9E2GH36-F1
#
_entry.id   AF-A0A9E2GH36-F1
#
_cell.length_a   1.000
_cell.length_b   1.000
_cell.length_c   1.000
_cell.angle_alpha   90.00
_cell.angle_beta   90.00
_cell.angle_gamma   90.00
#
_symmetry.space_group_name_H-M   'P 1'
#
loop_
_entity.id
_entity.type
_entity.pdbx_description
1 polymer ?
#
loop_
_entity_poly.entity_id
_entity_poly.type
_entity_poly.pdbx_seq_one_letter_code
_entity_poly.pdbx_strand_id
1 'polypeptide(L)'
;ALYDADKFRWGPDNFTETIWAMIIPRRIPLQTLLPRFLPGLEGIRKIRESFRTATGREYGPDFIDRGLEIGLRLHEALIEDGFNGFKGEKQ
;
A
#
# COMPACT_ATOMS: atom_id res chain seq x y z
N ALA A 1 22.45 -0.36 -3.12
CA ALA A 1 21.62 -1.34 -2.37
C ALA A 1 20.50 -0.65 -1.58
N LEU A 2 20.79 0.26 -0.64
CA LEU A 2 19.77 0.89 0.23
C LEU A 2 18.58 1.51 -0.53
N TYR A 3 18.85 2.20 -1.65
CA TYR A 3 17.81 2.82 -2.46
C TYR A 3 16.80 1.83 -3.07
N ASP A 4 17.25 0.64 -3.46
CA ASP A 4 16.36 -0.38 -4.01
C ASP A 4 15.63 -1.12 -2.88
N ALA A 5 16.32 -1.35 -1.74
CA ALA A 5 15.71 -1.91 -0.53
C ALA A 5 14.52 -1.07 -0.05
N ASP A 6 14.65 0.25 -0.09
CA ASP A 6 13.54 1.17 0.18
C ASP A 6 12.32 0.93 -0.72
N LYS A 7 12.56 0.63 -2.00
CA LYS A 7 11.52 0.47 -3.02
C LYS A 7 10.75 -0.83 -2.93
N PHE A 8 11.41 -1.91 -2.53
CA PHE A 8 10.75 -3.20 -2.31
C PHE A 8 9.58 -3.10 -1.32
N ARG A 9 9.66 -2.18 -0.35
CA ARG A 9 8.59 -1.93 0.63
C ARG A 9 7.28 -1.41 0.01
N TRP A 10 7.33 -0.87 -1.20
CA TRP A 10 6.14 -0.39 -1.91
C TRP A 10 5.39 -1.50 -2.67
N GLY A 11 5.85 -2.75 -2.56
CA GLY A 11 5.17 -3.96 -3.03
C GLY A 11 4.18 -4.51 -1.99
N PRO A 12 4.17 -5.83 -1.73
CA PRO A 12 3.25 -6.46 -0.76
C PRO A 12 3.32 -5.85 0.66
N ASP A 13 4.53 -5.58 1.15
CA ASP A 13 4.78 -5.01 2.49
C ASP A 13 4.10 -3.65 2.71
N ASN A 14 3.77 -2.94 1.63
CA ASN A 14 3.04 -1.68 1.73
C ASN A 14 1.66 -1.89 2.37
N PHE A 15 1.02 -3.00 2.01
CA PHE A 15 -0.37 -3.31 2.33
C PHE A 15 -0.52 -4.29 3.50
N THR A 16 0.56 -4.98 3.91
CA THR A 16 0.57 -5.80 5.13
C THR A 16 1.12 -5.05 6.34
N GLU A 17 2.07 -4.13 6.14
CA GLU A 17 2.79 -3.47 7.24
C GLU A 17 2.79 -1.93 7.14
N THR A 18 3.32 -1.39 6.04
CA THR A 18 3.77 0.02 5.97
C THR A 18 2.63 1.02 6.18
N ILE A 19 1.52 0.88 5.47
CA ILE A 19 0.37 1.78 5.61
C ILE A 19 -0.20 1.72 7.03
N TRP A 20 -0.34 0.51 7.58
CA TRP A 20 -0.94 0.29 8.90
C TRP A 20 -0.08 0.88 10.02
N ALA A 21 1.24 0.73 9.92
CA ALA A 21 2.19 1.34 10.83
C ALA A 21 2.10 2.89 10.84
N MET A 22 1.65 3.51 9.74
CA MET A 22 1.43 4.96 9.67
C MET A 22 0.08 5.39 10.24
N ILE A 23 -1.00 4.66 9.93
CA ILE A 23 -2.36 5.12 10.23
C ILE A 23 -2.87 4.69 11.61
N ILE A 24 -2.47 3.51 12.11
CA ILE A 24 -2.96 2.97 13.39
C ILE A 24 -2.53 3.85 14.58
N PRO A 25 -1.24 4.18 14.77
CA PRO A 25 -0.81 4.98 15.93
C PRO A 25 -1.40 6.40 15.91
N ARG A 26 -1.68 6.92 14.71
CA ARG A 26 -2.25 8.25 14.50
C ARG A 26 -3.77 8.26 14.53
N ARG A 27 -4.41 7.08 14.68
CA ARG A 27 -5.87 6.89 14.61
C ARG A 27 -6.49 7.55 13.38
N ILE A 28 -5.80 7.49 12.24
CA ILE A 28 -6.32 8.06 10.99
C ILE A 28 -7.48 7.18 10.54
N PRO A 29 -8.70 7.73 10.39
CA PRO A 29 -9.84 6.93 9.97
C PRO A 29 -9.68 6.44 8.54
N LEU A 30 -10.11 5.19 8.26
CA LEU A 30 -10.03 4.63 6.91
C LEU A 30 -10.81 5.45 5.88
N GLN A 31 -11.88 6.16 6.29
CA GLN A 31 -12.63 7.06 5.41
C GLN A 31 -11.78 8.24 4.90
N THR A 32 -10.72 8.61 5.62
CA THR A 32 -9.76 9.62 5.17
C THR A 32 -8.75 9.05 4.16
N LEU A 33 -8.48 7.74 4.23
CA LEU A 33 -7.54 7.06 3.34
C LEU A 33 -8.19 6.70 2.00
N LEU A 34 -9.42 6.18 2.01
CA LEU A 34 -10.11 5.65 0.82
C LEU A 34 -10.12 6.62 -0.39
N PRO A 35 -10.44 7.92 -0.24
CA PRO A 35 -10.44 8.85 -1.38
C PRO A 35 -9.06 9.05 -2.03
N ARG A 36 -7.97 8.72 -1.32
CA ARG A 36 -6.58 8.86 -1.77
C ARG A 36 -5.95 7.53 -2.16
N PHE A 37 -6.65 6.42 -1.95
CA PHE A 37 -6.09 5.08 -2.08
C PHE A 37 -5.71 4.78 -3.54
N LEU A 38 -6.66 4.87 -4.47
CA LEU A 38 -6.40 4.63 -5.90
C LEU A 38 -5.37 5.61 -6.50
N PRO A 39 -5.44 6.94 -6.25
CA PRO A 39 -4.36 7.84 -6.65
C PRO A 39 -2.98 7.48 -6.06
N GLY A 40 -2.94 6.93 -4.85
CA GLY A 40 -1.72 6.42 -4.23
C GLY A 40 -1.12 5.23 -4.98
N LEU A 41 -1.96 4.31 -5.48
CA LEU A 41 -1.52 3.17 -6.29
C LEU A 41 -0.85 3.62 -7.60
N GLU A 42 -1.35 4.70 -8.23
CA GLU A 42 -0.68 5.27 -9.41
C GLU A 42 0.72 5.83 -9.11
N GLY A 43 0.93 6.31 -7.89
CA GLY A 43 2.26 6.70 -7.41
C GLY A 43 3.19 5.49 -7.30
N ILE A 44 2.70 4.39 -6.73
CA ILE A 44 3.43 3.13 -6.58
C ILE A 44 3.80 2.55 -7.95
N ARG A 45 2.91 2.62 -8.94
CA ARG A 45 3.18 2.13 -10.30
C ARG A 45 4.45 2.74 -10.92
N LYS A 46 4.75 4.01 -10.63
CA LYS A 46 5.97 4.68 -11.12
C LYS A 46 7.27 4.13 -10.51
N ILE A 47 7.18 3.46 -9.35
CA ILE A 47 8.34 2.88 -8.67
C ILE A 47 8.90 1.70 -9.46
N ARG A 48 8.04 0.97 -10.18
CA ARG A 48 8.40 -0.19 -11.02
C ARG A 48 9.63 0.05 -11.90
N GLU A 49 9.76 1.23 -12.49
CA GLU A 49 10.80 1.55 -13.47
C GLU A 49 12.08 2.16 -12.84
N SER A 50 12.12 2.26 -11.51
CA SER A 50 13.08 3.14 -10.84
C SER A 50 14.19 2.41 -10.08
N PHE A 51 14.22 1.08 -10.10
CA PHE A 51 15.27 0.27 -9.47
C PHE A 51 16.63 0.45 -10.16
N ARG A 52 17.71 0.52 -9.37
CA ARG A 52 19.05 0.93 -9.85
C ARG A 52 20.08 -0.19 -9.90
N THR A 53 19.94 -1.23 -9.10
CA THR A 53 20.85 -2.39 -9.10
C THR A 53 20.39 -3.44 -10.10
N ALA A 54 21.27 -4.37 -10.48
CA ALA A 54 20.90 -5.49 -11.33
C ALA A 54 19.77 -6.32 -10.69
N THR A 55 19.96 -6.74 -9.44
CA THR A 55 18.96 -7.45 -8.62
C THR A 55 17.66 -6.67 -8.50
N GLY A 56 17.72 -5.36 -8.24
CA GLY A 56 16.54 -4.52 -8.14
C GLY A 56 15.76 -4.45 -9.45
N ARG A 57 16.43 -4.34 -10.61
CA ARG A 57 15.76 -4.34 -11.92
C ARG A 57 15.17 -5.69 -12.28
N GLU A 58 15.80 -6.78 -11.85
CA GLU A 58 15.35 -8.15 -12.12
C GLU A 58 14.10 -8.51 -11.31
N TYR A 59 14.10 -8.24 -10.00
CA TYR A 59 13.02 -8.69 -9.09
C TYR A 59 12.05 -7.58 -8.69
N GLY A 60 12.51 -6.33 -8.62
CA GLY A 60 11.72 -5.19 -8.15
C GLY A 60 10.41 -4.97 -8.90
N PRO A 61 10.37 -5.04 -10.24
CA PRO A 61 9.14 -4.85 -10.99
C PRO A 61 8.00 -5.81 -10.59
N ASP A 62 8.29 -7.10 -10.40
CA ASP A 62 7.27 -8.08 -9.99
C ASP A 62 6.76 -7.79 -8.57
N PHE A 63 7.63 -7.38 -7.64
CA PHE A 63 7.19 -6.94 -6.30
C PHE A 63 6.20 -5.77 -6.37
N ILE A 64 6.45 -4.80 -7.26
CA ILE A 64 5.53 -3.67 -7.45
C ILE A 64 4.21 -4.15 -8.07
N ASP A 65 4.28 -5.01 -9.09
CA ASP A 65 3.10 -5.54 -9.77
C ASP A 65 2.20 -6.34 -8.79
N ARG A 66 2.79 -7.16 -7.91
CA ARG A 66 2.07 -7.86 -6.83
C ARG A 66 1.50 -6.92 -5.77
N GLY A 67 2.26 -5.88 -5.40
CA GLY A 67 1.77 -4.85 -4.50
C GLY A 67 0.52 -4.17 -5.04
N LEU A 68 0.53 -3.76 -6.32
CA LEU A 68 -0.62 -3.14 -6.97
C LEU A 68 -1.84 -4.06 -6.99
N GLU A 69 -1.66 -5.35 -7.31
CA GLU A 69 -2.73 -6.35 -7.27
C GLU A 69 -3.35 -6.47 -5.86
N ILE A 70 -2.51 -6.59 -4.83
CA ILE A 70 -2.97 -6.65 -3.43
C ILE A 70 -3.72 -5.36 -3.06
N GLY A 71 -3.18 -4.21 -3.42
CA GLY A 71 -3.78 -2.91 -3.14
C GLY A 71 -5.17 -2.75 -3.76
N LEU A 72 -5.35 -3.16 -5.01
CA LEU A 72 -6.65 -3.11 -5.69
C LEU A 72 -7.68 -4.01 -5.00
N ARG A 73 -7.32 -5.26 -4.71
CA ARG A 73 -8.21 -6.20 -4.02
C ARG A 73 -8.56 -5.73 -2.61
N LEU A 74 -7.60 -5.14 -1.89
CA LEU A 74 -7.84 -4.56 -0.58
C LEU A 74 -8.84 -3.39 -0.67
N HIS A 75 -8.68 -2.52 -1.66
CA HIS A 75 -9.59 -1.40 -1.88
C HIS A 75 -11.01 -1.88 -2.21
N GLU A 76 -11.15 -2.89 -3.07
CA GLU A 76 -12.44 -3.55 -3.37
C GLU A 76 -13.08 -4.10 -2.08
N ALA A 77 -12.35 -4.90 -1.31
CA ALA A 77 -12.85 -5.46 -0.05
C ALA A 77 -13.29 -4.38 0.95
N LEU A 78 -12.52 -3.29 1.08
CA LEU A 78 -12.86 -2.18 1.97
C LEU A 78 -14.13 -1.42 1.56
N ILE A 79 -14.48 -1.45 0.27
CA ILE A 79 -15.72 -0.83 -0.25
C ILE A 79 -16.90 -1.82 -0.17
N GLU A 80 -16.69 -3.08 -0.56
CA GLU A 80 -17.72 -4.13 -0.60
C GLU A 80 -18.26 -4.48 0.78
N ASP A 81 -17.40 -4.52 1.81
CA ASP A 81 -17.82 -4.72 3.20
C ASP A 81 -18.69 -3.56 3.72
N GLY A 82 -18.97 -2.55 2.88
CA GLY A 82 -19.92 -1.48 3.15
C GLY A 82 -19.63 -0.87 4.49
N PHE A 83 -18.40 -0.35 4.66
CA PHE A 83 -17.75 0.03 5.93
C PHE A 83 -18.72 0.77 6.88
N ASN A 84 -19.56 0.00 7.58
CA ASN A 84 -20.37 0.41 8.71
C ASN A 84 -19.36 0.55 9.81
N GLY A 85 -18.77 1.75 9.86
CA GLY A 85 -17.54 2.02 10.59
C GLY A 85 -17.57 1.38 11.97
N PHE A 86 -16.41 0.89 12.41
CA PHE A 86 -16.12 0.59 13.80
C PHE A 86 -16.88 1.59 14.68
N LYS A 87 -18.03 1.16 15.23
CA LYS A 87 -18.68 1.88 16.31
C LYS A 87 -17.71 1.70 17.46
N GLY A 88 -16.80 2.67 17.59
CA GLY A 88 -15.91 2.74 18.73
C GLY A 88 -16.77 2.61 19.97
N GLU A 89 -16.54 1.54 20.73
CA GLU A 89 -17.07 1.40 22.06
C GLU A 89 -16.67 2.67 22.83
N LYS A 90 -17.68 3.46 23.19
CA LYS A 90 -17.50 4.47 24.22
C LYS A 90 -17.29 3.71 25.53
N GLN A 91 -16.08 3.78 26.07
CA GLN A 91 -15.87 3.65 27.51
C GLN A 91 -16.35 4.93 28.20
#